data_AF-A0A6V8NCF7-F1
#
_entry.id   AF-A0A6V8NCF7-F1
#
_cell.length_a   1.000
_cell.length_b   1.000
_cell.length_c   1.000
_cell.angle_alpha   90.00
_cell.angle_beta   90.00
_cell.angle_gamma   90.00
#
_symmetry.space_group_name_H-M   'P 1'
#
loop_
_entity.id
_entity.type
_entity.pdbx_description
1 polymer ?
#
loop_
_entity_poly.entity_id
_entity_poly.type
_entity_poly.pdbx_seq_one_letter_code
_entity_poly.pdbx_strand_id
1 'polypeptide(L)'
;MRAMKNYPYVITVSSEKGGVGKTTLATNLAIFLKALDENLPVSIFSFDNHFTIDKMFAIKGQKTTGSVADLLLETPGCDLLHTGQYGVNFIPSSTALPDLKGSLKGPMVLARLLANSNIPGILIVDTRPDLDIMTQNALYAADRVFVPIKDMASMDNCRNIFELFDKRGLDRKSLSLVPCLIDERIKFDGLFKDQKTLLKAFAINRGYRCMETFISKSPKVESLNTNPDGRIYPILTHGRGTDVYGQFTALGQSALEEFYGTAEPRSLLFDKWLTEDDSRKKEAYFARLTGLKSECLACGAQLDKQSQVSYYCESSDGASSGFMEADCFVEFLIRAVFKIDRELSADDPTRLMIAHTAQESVFVLNPGDPEKAILDFHRFDLRGTSLLKKQYSMAVAPEQDEFTSLLQGSLAGYEGKLRDAFLLVHPVNGESPEAILLDENYRELNRLKKKIVAQLQS
;
A
#
# COMPACT_ATOMS: atom_id res chain seq x y z
N MET A 1 18.30 2.61 -21.27
CA MET A 1 17.89 1.32 -20.63
C MET A 1 18.57 0.96 -19.31
N ARG A 2 19.53 1.73 -18.74
CA ARG A 2 20.15 1.39 -17.43
C ARG A 2 19.12 1.22 -16.29
N ALA A 3 18.02 1.97 -16.32
CA ALA A 3 16.92 1.85 -15.37
C ALA A 3 16.27 0.45 -15.35
N MET A 4 16.17 -0.24 -16.48
CA MET A 4 15.49 -1.55 -16.57
C MET A 4 16.37 -2.75 -16.16
N LYS A 5 17.57 -2.49 -15.63
CA LYS A 5 18.46 -3.55 -15.12
C LYS A 5 17.96 -4.14 -13.80
N ASN A 6 17.27 -3.35 -12.98
CA ASN A 6 16.82 -3.78 -11.65
C ASN A 6 15.29 -3.64 -11.45
N TYR A 7 14.61 -2.98 -12.40
CA TYR A 7 13.18 -2.73 -12.33
C TYR A 7 12.51 -3.37 -13.53
N PRO A 8 11.59 -4.34 -13.33
CA PRO A 8 10.94 -5.02 -14.44
C PRO A 8 9.89 -4.12 -15.07
N TYR A 9 9.76 -4.21 -16.39
CA TYR A 9 8.56 -3.79 -17.11
C TYR A 9 7.51 -4.90 -17.02
N VAL A 10 6.37 -4.60 -16.41
CA VAL A 10 5.39 -5.60 -16.01
C VAL A 10 4.25 -5.68 -17.02
N ILE A 11 4.10 -6.84 -17.66
CA ILE A 11 2.97 -7.16 -18.52
C ILE A 11 2.05 -8.13 -17.78
N THR A 12 0.85 -7.68 -17.41
CA THR A 12 -0.15 -8.56 -16.80
C THR A 12 -1.13 -9.07 -17.86
N VAL A 13 -1.40 -10.38 -17.86
CA VAL A 13 -2.45 -10.97 -18.69
C VAL A 13 -3.62 -11.35 -17.79
N SER A 14 -4.74 -10.62 -17.89
CA SER A 14 -5.85 -10.77 -16.96
C SER A 14 -7.22 -10.68 -17.63
N SER A 15 -8.16 -11.49 -17.14
CA SER A 15 -9.54 -11.56 -17.61
C SER A 15 -10.35 -12.39 -16.62
N GLU A 16 -11.48 -11.85 -16.17
CA GLU A 16 -12.44 -12.54 -15.28
C GLU A 16 -13.17 -13.70 -15.96
N LYS A 17 -13.00 -13.87 -17.27
CA LYS A 17 -13.57 -15.03 -17.96
C LYS A 17 -12.53 -16.16 -18.07
N GLY A 18 -12.93 -17.36 -17.64
CA GLY A 18 -12.18 -18.59 -17.87
C GLY A 18 -12.16 -18.98 -19.35
N GLY A 19 -11.06 -19.60 -19.80
CA GLY A 19 -10.96 -20.16 -21.15
C GLY A 19 -10.98 -19.13 -22.29
N VAL A 20 -10.45 -17.93 -22.06
CA VAL A 20 -10.21 -16.90 -23.10
C VAL A 20 -8.79 -16.94 -23.68
N GLY A 21 -7.95 -17.87 -23.19
CA GLY A 21 -6.56 -18.00 -23.63
C GLY A 21 -5.52 -17.20 -22.84
N LYS A 22 -5.81 -16.78 -21.58
CA LYS A 22 -4.87 -16.02 -20.73
C LYS A 22 -3.49 -16.65 -20.64
N THR A 23 -3.40 -17.86 -20.10
CA THR A 23 -2.11 -18.52 -19.89
C THR A 23 -1.43 -18.83 -21.22
N THR A 24 -2.17 -19.24 -22.26
CA THR A 24 -1.60 -19.44 -23.60
C THR A 24 -1.00 -18.15 -24.18
N LEU A 25 -1.69 -17.02 -23.99
CA LEU A 25 -1.20 -15.70 -24.38
C LEU A 25 0.06 -15.32 -23.59
N ALA A 26 0.02 -15.43 -22.26
CA ALA A 26 1.13 -15.08 -21.38
C ALA A 26 2.40 -15.89 -21.69
N THR A 27 2.28 -17.22 -21.77
CA THR A 27 3.44 -18.09 -21.95
C THR A 27 4.03 -17.99 -23.35
N ASN A 28 3.20 -17.93 -24.40
CA ASN A 28 3.71 -17.78 -25.76
C ASN A 28 4.24 -16.37 -26.00
N LEU A 29 3.63 -15.33 -25.43
CA LEU A 29 4.19 -13.97 -25.50
C LEU A 29 5.61 -13.94 -24.92
N ALA A 30 5.84 -14.57 -23.77
CA ALA A 30 7.19 -14.67 -23.18
C ALA A 30 8.22 -15.25 -24.15
N ILE A 31 7.86 -16.35 -24.81
CA ILE A 31 8.71 -17.08 -25.75
C ILE A 31 8.96 -16.27 -27.02
N PHE A 32 7.93 -15.61 -27.57
CA PHE A 32 8.08 -14.77 -28.75
C PHE A 32 8.90 -13.51 -28.46
N LEU A 33 8.72 -12.87 -27.29
CA LEU A 33 9.57 -11.75 -26.87
C LEU A 33 11.05 -12.17 -26.82
N LYS A 34 11.34 -13.33 -26.21
CA LYS A 34 12.71 -13.85 -26.11
C LYS A 34 13.29 -14.24 -27.48
N ALA A 35 12.45 -14.72 -28.40
CA ALA A 35 12.88 -15.06 -29.75
C ALA A 35 13.09 -13.82 -30.64
N LEU A 36 12.34 -12.75 -30.43
CA LEU A 36 12.48 -11.48 -31.13
C LEU A 36 13.71 -10.69 -30.64
N ASP A 37 14.06 -10.84 -29.36
CA ASP A 37 15.28 -10.27 -28.78
C ASP A 37 15.97 -11.26 -27.84
N GLU A 38 17.01 -11.91 -28.36
CA GLU A 38 17.77 -12.93 -27.64
C GLU A 38 18.50 -12.38 -26.42
N ASN A 39 18.85 -11.08 -26.39
CA ASN A 39 19.58 -10.47 -25.29
C ASN A 39 18.65 -9.94 -24.18
N LEU A 40 17.36 -9.80 -24.46
CA LEU A 40 16.37 -9.34 -23.50
C LEU A 40 16.10 -10.39 -22.42
N PRO A 41 16.25 -10.05 -21.12
CA PRO A 41 15.72 -10.88 -20.04
C PRO A 41 14.19 -10.84 -20.08
N VAL A 42 13.59 -12.02 -20.19
CA VAL A 42 12.13 -12.21 -20.13
C VAL A 42 11.84 -13.23 -19.05
N SER A 43 10.98 -12.85 -18.12
CA SER A 43 10.59 -13.66 -16.97
C SER A 43 9.08 -13.82 -16.90
N ILE A 44 8.58 -14.91 -16.34
CA ILE A 44 7.14 -15.14 -16.18
C ILE A 44 6.80 -15.86 -14.86
N PHE A 45 5.67 -15.52 -14.26
CA PHE A 45 5.05 -16.31 -13.18
C PHE A 45 3.52 -16.26 -13.27
N SER A 46 2.83 -17.12 -12.52
CA SER A 46 1.37 -17.15 -12.45
C SER A 46 0.90 -17.01 -11.02
N PHE A 47 -0.17 -16.26 -10.81
CA PHE A 47 -0.97 -16.34 -9.60
C PHE A 47 -2.02 -17.47 -9.66
N ASP A 48 -2.11 -18.20 -10.77
CA ASP A 48 -2.90 -19.42 -10.91
C ASP A 48 -2.10 -20.66 -10.47
N ASN A 49 -2.77 -21.59 -9.77
CA ASN A 49 -2.15 -22.81 -9.23
C ASN A 49 -2.23 -24.01 -10.20
N HIS A 50 -2.48 -23.77 -11.48
CA HIS A 50 -2.60 -24.83 -12.49
C HIS A 50 -1.25 -25.37 -13.04
N PHE A 51 -0.11 -24.86 -12.56
CA PHE A 51 1.25 -25.31 -12.92
C PHE A 51 1.54 -25.34 -14.43
N THR A 52 0.81 -24.55 -15.22
CA THR A 52 0.96 -24.52 -16.68
C THR A 52 2.28 -23.89 -17.08
N ILE A 53 2.73 -22.87 -16.35
CA ILE A 53 4.05 -22.26 -16.51
C ILE A 53 5.14 -23.29 -16.22
N ASP A 54 5.08 -23.99 -15.09
CA ASP A 54 6.07 -24.99 -14.70
C ASP A 54 6.17 -26.11 -15.74
N LYS A 55 5.03 -26.62 -16.24
CA LYS A 55 5.00 -27.64 -17.30
C LYS A 55 5.61 -27.17 -18.62
N MET A 56 5.59 -25.86 -18.89
CA MET A 56 6.08 -25.29 -20.14
C MET A 56 7.56 -24.89 -20.06
N PHE A 57 8.02 -24.39 -18.91
CA PHE A 57 9.34 -23.79 -18.76
C PHE A 57 10.32 -24.59 -17.90
N ALA A 58 9.87 -25.51 -17.05
CA ALA A 58 10.80 -26.25 -16.19
C ALA A 58 11.75 -27.14 -17.01
N ILE A 59 13.03 -27.13 -16.62
CA ILE A 59 14.04 -28.03 -17.16
C ILE A 59 14.06 -29.31 -16.32
N LYS A 60 13.98 -30.48 -16.97
CA LYS A 60 13.95 -31.77 -16.27
C LYS A 60 15.21 -31.93 -15.41
N GLY A 61 15.03 -32.17 -14.11
CA GLY A 61 16.12 -32.35 -13.14
C GLY A 61 16.66 -31.05 -12.55
N GLN A 62 16.12 -29.89 -12.92
CA GLN A 62 16.45 -28.60 -12.32
C GLN A 62 15.93 -28.54 -10.88
N LYS A 63 16.79 -28.14 -9.94
CA LYS A 63 16.38 -27.80 -8.58
C LYS A 63 15.98 -26.33 -8.54
N THR A 64 14.79 -26.05 -8.02
CA THR A 64 14.28 -24.69 -7.82
C THR A 64 14.47 -24.28 -6.35
N THR A 65 14.72 -23.00 -6.09
CA THR A 65 15.09 -22.45 -4.76
C THR A 65 13.94 -21.73 -4.07
N GLY A 66 12.77 -21.65 -4.71
CA GLY A 66 11.57 -21.04 -4.16
C GLY A 66 10.46 -20.99 -5.21
N SER A 67 9.44 -20.20 -4.93
CA SER A 67 8.22 -20.08 -5.71
C SER A 67 7.63 -18.67 -5.62
N VAL A 68 6.56 -18.43 -6.36
CA VAL A 68 5.79 -17.17 -6.27
C VAL A 68 5.23 -16.92 -4.86
N ALA A 69 5.07 -17.95 -4.03
CA ALA A 69 4.71 -17.75 -2.63
C ALA A 69 5.83 -17.06 -1.85
N ASP A 70 7.09 -17.44 -2.09
CA ASP A 70 8.26 -16.85 -1.42
C ASP A 70 8.46 -15.38 -1.83
N LEU A 71 8.08 -15.02 -3.07
CA LEU A 71 8.02 -13.62 -3.51
C LEU A 71 7.03 -12.82 -2.64
N LEU A 72 5.84 -13.38 -2.39
CA LEU A 72 4.84 -12.75 -1.52
C LEU A 72 5.25 -12.72 -0.04
N LEU A 73 6.21 -13.56 0.35
CA LEU A 73 6.88 -13.56 1.65
C LEU A 73 8.16 -12.69 1.65
N GLU A 74 8.24 -11.73 0.73
CA GLU A 74 9.27 -10.70 0.66
C GLU A 74 10.68 -11.20 0.30
N THR A 75 10.80 -12.40 -0.27
CA THR A 75 12.06 -12.85 -0.88
C THR A 75 12.32 -12.06 -2.17
N PRO A 76 13.55 -11.52 -2.39
CA PRO A 76 13.86 -10.78 -3.62
C PRO A 76 13.60 -11.61 -4.88
N GLY A 77 12.87 -11.02 -5.83
CA GLY A 77 12.43 -11.74 -7.02
C GLY A 77 13.56 -12.30 -7.88
N CYS A 78 14.72 -11.63 -7.94
CA CYS A 78 15.91 -12.11 -8.64
C CYS A 78 16.43 -13.46 -8.13
N ASP A 79 16.25 -13.74 -6.82
CA ASP A 79 16.73 -14.96 -6.17
C ASP A 79 15.79 -16.16 -6.44
N LEU A 80 14.60 -15.85 -6.94
CA LEU A 80 13.55 -16.82 -7.28
C LEU A 80 13.49 -17.13 -8.78
N LEU A 81 14.26 -16.41 -9.60
CA LEU A 81 14.30 -16.63 -11.04
C LEU A 81 15.08 -17.88 -11.38
N HIS A 82 14.45 -18.77 -12.15
CA HIS A 82 15.08 -19.93 -12.73
C HIS A 82 15.11 -19.83 -14.25
N THR A 83 16.26 -20.13 -14.86
CA THR A 83 16.35 -20.28 -16.32
C THR A 83 15.46 -21.44 -16.75
N GLY A 84 14.46 -21.14 -17.58
CA GLY A 84 13.55 -22.12 -18.15
C GLY A 84 13.88 -22.47 -19.60
N GLN A 85 13.03 -23.33 -20.16
CA GLN A 85 13.03 -23.65 -21.58
C GLN A 85 12.90 -22.39 -22.43
N TYR A 86 13.43 -22.44 -23.66
CA TYR A 86 13.35 -21.34 -24.64
C TYR A 86 14.06 -20.05 -24.20
N GLY A 87 14.93 -20.10 -23.19
CA GLY A 87 15.66 -18.95 -22.68
C GLY A 87 14.80 -17.99 -21.84
N VAL A 88 13.56 -18.37 -21.53
CA VAL A 88 12.64 -17.59 -20.68
C VAL A 88 12.87 -17.98 -19.24
N ASN A 89 13.11 -17.00 -18.36
CA ASN A 89 13.17 -17.24 -16.93
C ASN A 89 11.76 -17.42 -16.37
N PHE A 90 11.60 -18.16 -15.28
CA PHE A 90 10.31 -18.28 -14.61
C PHE A 90 10.48 -18.35 -13.09
N ILE A 91 9.44 -17.92 -12.37
CA ILE A 91 9.29 -18.19 -10.95
C ILE A 91 8.28 -19.33 -10.80
N PRO A 92 8.63 -20.44 -10.13
CA PRO A 92 7.76 -21.60 -9.97
C PRO A 92 6.42 -21.26 -9.33
N SER A 93 5.36 -21.94 -9.76
CA SER A 93 4.03 -21.78 -9.16
C SER A 93 3.99 -22.39 -7.75
N SER A 94 3.05 -21.94 -6.92
CA SER A 94 2.90 -22.45 -5.56
C SER A 94 1.46 -22.86 -5.25
N THR A 95 1.28 -24.01 -4.61
CA THR A 95 0.00 -24.42 -4.03
C THR A 95 -0.40 -23.60 -2.82
N ALA A 96 0.54 -22.89 -2.18
CA ALA A 96 0.31 -22.09 -0.97
C ALA A 96 -0.31 -20.70 -1.24
N LEU A 97 -0.47 -20.31 -2.52
CA LEU A 97 -1.07 -19.02 -2.89
C LEU A 97 -2.43 -18.74 -2.24
N PRO A 98 -3.39 -19.70 -2.16
CA PRO A 98 -4.67 -19.44 -1.49
C PRO A 98 -4.52 -19.00 -0.03
N ASP A 99 -3.57 -19.57 0.70
CA ASP A 99 -3.35 -19.29 2.13
C ASP A 99 -2.72 -17.90 2.33
N LEU A 100 -1.99 -17.40 1.34
CA LEU A 100 -1.35 -16.08 1.37
C LEU A 100 -2.29 -14.93 0.98
N LYS A 101 -3.53 -15.19 0.56
CA LYS A 101 -4.46 -14.09 0.20
C LYS A 101 -4.70 -13.14 1.36
N GLY A 102 -4.76 -13.66 2.61
CA GLY A 102 -5.00 -12.87 3.80
C GLY A 102 -3.84 -11.95 4.21
N SER A 103 -2.60 -12.22 3.76
CA SER A 103 -1.45 -11.36 4.06
C SER A 103 -1.38 -10.12 3.16
N LEU A 104 -2.08 -10.13 2.01
CA LEU A 104 -2.12 -9.02 1.07
C LEU A 104 -3.04 -7.89 1.56
N LYS A 105 -2.48 -6.99 2.38
CA LYS A 105 -3.15 -5.80 2.92
C LYS A 105 -3.33 -4.68 1.88
N GLY A 106 -3.95 -5.00 0.74
CA GLY A 106 -4.25 -4.06 -0.36
C GLY A 106 -3.58 -4.41 -1.70
N PRO A 107 -3.85 -3.64 -2.76
CA PRO A 107 -3.41 -3.94 -4.12
C PRO A 107 -1.97 -3.50 -4.43
N MET A 108 -1.29 -2.83 -3.49
CA MET A 108 0.05 -2.25 -3.71
C MET A 108 1.19 -3.19 -3.33
N VAL A 109 0.89 -4.35 -2.74
CA VAL A 109 1.91 -5.26 -2.19
C VAL A 109 2.84 -5.75 -3.27
N LEU A 110 2.32 -6.25 -4.40
CA LEU A 110 3.18 -6.70 -5.49
C LEU A 110 4.02 -5.56 -6.08
N ALA A 111 3.46 -4.35 -6.23
CA ALA A 111 4.24 -3.20 -6.71
C ALA A 111 5.44 -2.88 -5.80
N ARG A 112 5.24 -2.95 -4.48
CA ARG A 112 6.32 -2.81 -3.48
C ARG A 112 7.37 -3.91 -3.59
N LEU A 113 6.93 -5.15 -3.78
CA LEU A 113 7.83 -6.30 -3.93
C LEU A 113 8.66 -6.17 -5.22
N LEU A 114 8.02 -5.76 -6.33
CA LEU A 114 8.70 -5.59 -7.62
C LEU A 114 9.67 -4.42 -7.63
N ALA A 115 9.39 -3.33 -6.92
CA ALA A 115 10.32 -2.23 -6.70
C ALA A 115 11.65 -2.69 -6.06
N ASN A 116 11.60 -3.72 -5.20
CA ASN A 116 12.78 -4.28 -4.53
C ASN A 116 13.24 -5.64 -5.11
N SER A 117 12.67 -6.06 -6.24
CA SER A 117 12.85 -7.43 -6.73
C SER A 117 14.16 -7.66 -7.48
N ASN A 118 14.81 -6.60 -7.98
CA ASN A 118 15.95 -6.67 -8.89
C ASN A 118 15.71 -7.56 -10.13
N ILE A 119 14.45 -7.76 -10.54
CA ILE A 119 14.12 -8.50 -11.77
C ILE A 119 14.41 -7.58 -12.98
N PRO A 120 15.27 -7.98 -13.93
CA PRO A 120 15.55 -7.20 -15.12
C PRO A 120 14.52 -7.45 -16.24
N GLY A 121 14.42 -6.49 -17.16
CA GLY A 121 13.75 -6.69 -18.45
C GLY A 121 12.23 -6.78 -18.34
N ILE A 122 11.62 -7.73 -19.05
CA ILE A 122 10.16 -7.91 -19.07
C ILE A 122 9.75 -9.00 -18.08
N LEU A 123 8.76 -8.70 -17.24
CA LEU A 123 8.09 -9.65 -16.35
C LEU A 123 6.64 -9.83 -16.76
N ILE A 124 6.26 -11.05 -17.11
CA ILE A 124 4.89 -11.42 -17.45
C ILE A 124 4.20 -12.04 -16.22
N VAL A 125 3.01 -11.55 -15.90
CA VAL A 125 2.17 -12.05 -14.81
C VAL A 125 0.88 -12.63 -15.38
N ASP A 126 0.72 -13.94 -15.25
CA ASP A 126 -0.52 -14.65 -15.60
C ASP A 126 -1.46 -14.69 -14.38
N THR A 127 -2.75 -14.39 -14.56
CA THR A 127 -3.72 -14.33 -13.46
C THR A 127 -4.81 -15.39 -13.56
N ARG A 128 -5.44 -15.69 -12.42
CA ARG A 128 -6.66 -16.49 -12.34
C ARG A 128 -7.85 -15.80 -13.02
N PRO A 129 -8.93 -16.54 -13.34
CA PRO A 129 -10.19 -15.99 -13.87
C PRO A 129 -11.08 -15.33 -12.78
N ASP A 130 -10.49 -14.61 -11.83
CA ASP A 130 -11.19 -13.87 -10.78
C ASP A 130 -10.51 -12.51 -10.54
N LEU A 131 -11.27 -11.53 -10.03
CA LEU A 131 -10.77 -10.18 -9.71
C LEU A 131 -10.46 -10.05 -8.21
N ASP A 132 -9.81 -11.09 -7.66
CA ASP A 132 -9.45 -11.15 -6.25
C ASP A 132 -8.26 -10.21 -5.90
N ILE A 133 -7.81 -10.27 -4.65
CA ILE A 133 -6.70 -9.42 -4.19
C ILE A 133 -5.38 -9.68 -4.93
N MET A 134 -5.12 -10.91 -5.42
CA MET A 134 -3.92 -11.24 -6.19
C MET A 134 -3.99 -10.65 -7.59
N THR A 135 -5.12 -10.82 -8.28
CA THR A 135 -5.34 -10.20 -9.58
C THR A 135 -5.30 -8.67 -9.48
N GLN A 136 -5.87 -8.08 -8.42
CA GLN A 136 -5.77 -6.63 -8.17
C GLN A 136 -4.31 -6.18 -7.97
N ASN A 137 -3.49 -6.96 -7.27
CA ASN A 137 -2.06 -6.69 -7.12
C ASN A 137 -1.30 -6.76 -8.45
N ALA A 138 -1.58 -7.77 -9.29
CA ALA A 138 -1.00 -7.87 -10.63
C ALA A 138 -1.35 -6.65 -11.49
N LEU A 139 -2.64 -6.31 -11.55
CA LEU A 139 -3.14 -5.15 -12.30
C LEU A 139 -2.54 -3.83 -11.82
N TYR A 140 -2.41 -3.64 -10.50
CA TYR A 140 -1.83 -2.43 -9.93
C TYR A 140 -0.32 -2.31 -10.18
N ALA A 141 0.40 -3.42 -10.33
CA ALA A 141 1.84 -3.42 -10.61
C ALA A 141 2.17 -3.29 -12.12
N ALA A 142 1.18 -3.45 -13.00
CA ALA A 142 1.37 -3.55 -14.44
C ALA A 142 1.69 -2.21 -15.14
N ASP A 143 2.71 -2.23 -16.00
CA ASP A 143 2.94 -1.21 -17.03
C ASP A 143 1.94 -1.36 -18.19
N ARG A 144 1.68 -2.61 -18.57
CA ARG A 144 0.75 -3.00 -19.63
C ARG A 144 -0.12 -4.15 -19.16
N VAL A 145 -1.42 -4.07 -19.44
CA VAL A 145 -2.37 -5.16 -19.19
C VAL A 145 -2.99 -5.61 -20.51
N PHE A 146 -2.77 -6.87 -20.86
CA PHE A 146 -3.49 -7.52 -21.94
C PHE A 146 -4.72 -8.23 -21.40
N VAL A 147 -5.88 -7.82 -21.91
CA VAL A 147 -7.17 -8.36 -21.51
C VAL A 147 -7.73 -9.21 -22.66
N PRO A 148 -7.48 -10.53 -22.67
CA PRO A 148 -8.00 -11.39 -23.71
C PRO A 148 -9.53 -11.47 -23.66
N ILE A 149 -10.14 -11.28 -24.82
CA ILE A 149 -11.59 -11.37 -25.04
C ILE A 149 -11.85 -12.33 -26.20
N LYS A 150 -12.84 -13.22 -26.06
CA LYS A 150 -13.22 -14.18 -27.12
C LYS A 150 -14.63 -13.98 -27.63
N ASP A 151 -15.54 -13.51 -26.77
CA ASP A 151 -16.97 -13.41 -27.04
C ASP A 151 -17.58 -12.20 -26.32
N MET A 152 -18.86 -11.92 -26.57
CA MET A 152 -19.56 -10.81 -25.93
C MET A 152 -19.60 -10.94 -24.40
N ALA A 153 -19.68 -12.15 -23.86
CA ALA A 153 -19.64 -12.36 -22.41
C ALA A 153 -18.29 -11.93 -21.81
N SER A 154 -17.17 -12.25 -22.46
CA SER A 154 -15.84 -11.77 -22.04
C SER A 154 -15.68 -10.26 -22.21
N MET A 155 -16.34 -9.66 -23.21
CA MET A 155 -16.39 -8.21 -23.42
C MET A 155 -17.23 -7.49 -22.35
N ASP A 156 -18.28 -8.12 -21.84
CA ASP A 156 -19.07 -7.57 -20.73
C ASP A 156 -18.31 -7.70 -19.41
N ASN A 157 -17.67 -8.84 -19.16
CA ASN A 157 -16.88 -9.06 -17.96
C ASN A 157 -15.68 -8.12 -17.85
N CYS A 158 -15.03 -7.74 -18.96
CA CYS A 158 -13.84 -6.88 -18.88
C CYS A 158 -14.14 -5.50 -18.27
N ARG A 159 -15.40 -5.05 -18.29
CA ARG A 159 -15.84 -3.80 -17.65
C ARG A 159 -15.40 -3.69 -16.19
N ASN A 160 -15.43 -4.79 -15.44
CA ASN A 160 -15.05 -4.83 -14.04
C ASN A 160 -13.57 -4.44 -13.82
N ILE A 161 -12.68 -4.85 -14.73
CA ILE A 161 -11.26 -4.43 -14.72
C ILE A 161 -11.14 -2.92 -14.96
N PHE A 162 -11.89 -2.37 -15.92
CA PHE A 162 -11.87 -0.92 -16.18
C PHE A 162 -12.44 -0.12 -15.00
N GLU A 163 -13.55 -0.57 -14.39
CA GLU A 163 -14.13 0.08 -13.21
C GLU A 163 -13.18 0.02 -12.00
N LEU A 164 -12.43 -1.07 -11.84
CA LEU A 164 -11.38 -1.15 -10.83
C LEU A 164 -10.31 -0.09 -11.06
N PHE A 165 -9.88 0.12 -12.31
CA PHE A 165 -8.90 1.15 -12.65
C PHE A 165 -9.42 2.54 -12.27
N ASP A 166 -10.69 2.85 -12.59
CA ASP A 166 -11.29 4.13 -12.22
C ASP A 166 -11.36 4.34 -10.71
N LYS A 167 -11.86 3.33 -9.98
CA LYS A 167 -11.99 3.38 -8.51
C LYS A 167 -10.64 3.57 -7.81
N ARG A 168 -9.55 3.14 -8.45
CA ARG A 168 -8.19 3.20 -7.91
C ARG A 168 -7.37 4.36 -8.48
N GLY A 169 -7.93 5.18 -9.37
CA GLY A 169 -7.22 6.27 -10.03
C GLY A 169 -6.08 5.80 -10.95
N LEU A 170 -6.20 4.61 -11.53
CA LEU A 170 -5.21 4.04 -12.44
C LEU A 170 -5.45 4.51 -13.88
N ASP A 171 -4.37 4.77 -14.62
CA ASP A 171 -4.48 5.15 -16.03
C ASP A 171 -4.97 3.97 -16.88
N ARG A 172 -6.10 4.15 -17.56
CA ARG A 172 -6.68 3.16 -18.48
C ARG A 172 -5.80 2.90 -19.71
N LYS A 173 -4.84 3.78 -20.03
CA LYS A 173 -3.96 3.61 -21.21
C LYS A 173 -3.11 2.33 -21.15
N SER A 174 -2.86 1.80 -19.96
CA SER A 174 -2.17 0.52 -19.79
C SER A 174 -3.05 -0.68 -20.17
N LEU A 175 -4.38 -0.56 -20.12
CA LEU A 175 -5.30 -1.63 -20.53
C LEU A 175 -5.37 -1.73 -22.05
N SER A 176 -5.32 -2.95 -22.59
CA SER A 176 -5.58 -3.23 -24.00
C SER A 176 -6.31 -4.55 -24.15
N LEU A 177 -7.47 -4.52 -24.79
CA LEU A 177 -8.21 -5.72 -25.15
C LEU A 177 -7.49 -6.44 -26.30
N VAL A 178 -7.38 -7.77 -26.19
CA VAL A 178 -6.80 -8.62 -27.24
C VAL A 178 -7.86 -9.61 -27.68
N PRO A 179 -8.41 -9.49 -28.90
CA PRO A 179 -9.32 -10.51 -29.42
C PRO A 179 -8.59 -11.84 -29.59
N CYS A 180 -9.06 -12.87 -28.89
CA CYS A 180 -8.43 -14.19 -28.82
C CYS A 180 -9.43 -15.29 -29.17
N LEU A 181 -8.91 -16.42 -29.66
CA LEU A 181 -9.71 -17.57 -30.07
C LEU A 181 -10.77 -17.21 -31.13
N ILE A 182 -10.40 -16.30 -32.06
CA ILE A 182 -11.29 -15.84 -33.13
C ILE A 182 -11.42 -16.93 -34.19
N ASP A 183 -12.64 -17.39 -34.46
CA ASP A 183 -12.89 -18.33 -35.55
C ASP A 183 -13.14 -17.55 -36.85
N GLU A 184 -12.08 -17.40 -37.66
CA GLU A 184 -12.14 -16.57 -38.87
C GLU A 184 -13.06 -17.11 -39.96
N ARG A 185 -13.48 -18.38 -39.84
CA ARG A 185 -14.45 -19.01 -40.73
C ARG A 185 -15.86 -18.49 -40.50
N ILE A 186 -16.14 -17.95 -39.30
CA ILE A 186 -17.44 -17.35 -38.99
C ILE A 186 -17.51 -15.98 -39.64
N LYS A 187 -18.46 -15.83 -40.56
CA LYS A 187 -18.81 -14.56 -41.21
C LYS A 187 -20.26 -14.20 -40.89
N PHE A 188 -20.52 -12.92 -40.74
CA PHE A 188 -21.84 -12.38 -40.49
C PHE A 188 -22.32 -11.51 -41.65
N ASP A 189 -23.63 -11.52 -41.88
CA ASP A 189 -24.28 -10.53 -42.72
C ASP A 189 -24.45 -9.20 -41.96
N GLY A 190 -24.47 -8.08 -42.68
CA GLY A 190 -24.58 -6.73 -42.11
C GLY A 190 -23.25 -5.96 -42.00
N LEU A 191 -23.22 -5.01 -41.05
CA LEU A 191 -22.16 -3.99 -40.88
C LEU A 191 -20.82 -4.60 -40.44
N PHE A 192 -20.85 -5.58 -39.54
CA PHE A 192 -19.64 -6.23 -39.03
C PHE A 192 -19.52 -7.61 -39.66
N LYS A 193 -18.50 -7.82 -40.51
CA LYS A 193 -18.36 -9.03 -41.32
C LYS A 193 -17.79 -10.24 -40.57
N ASP A 194 -17.13 -10.02 -39.44
CA ASP A 194 -16.52 -11.08 -38.64
C ASP A 194 -16.46 -10.72 -37.15
N GLN A 195 -16.10 -11.72 -36.34
CA GLN A 195 -16.07 -11.64 -34.89
C GLN A 195 -15.03 -10.63 -34.37
N LYS A 196 -13.84 -10.54 -35.00
CA LYS A 196 -12.81 -9.58 -34.59
C LYS A 196 -13.26 -8.14 -34.80
N THR A 197 -13.87 -7.83 -35.95
CA THR A 197 -14.38 -6.49 -36.26
C THR A 197 -15.53 -6.13 -35.32
N LEU A 198 -16.41 -7.07 -35.02
CA LEU A 198 -17.51 -6.89 -34.06
C LEU A 198 -16.98 -6.55 -32.66
N LEU A 199 -16.10 -7.39 -32.10
CA LEU A 199 -15.52 -7.18 -30.77
C LEU A 199 -14.76 -5.85 -30.70
N LYS A 200 -13.98 -5.52 -31.74
CA LYS A 200 -13.26 -4.25 -31.80
C LYS A 200 -14.20 -3.05 -31.81
N ALA A 201 -15.29 -3.10 -32.57
CA ALA A 201 -16.29 -2.03 -32.59
C ALA A 201 -16.94 -1.83 -31.22
N PHE A 202 -17.31 -2.91 -30.53
CA PHE A 202 -17.84 -2.83 -29.16
C PHE A 202 -16.83 -2.25 -28.16
N ALA A 203 -15.56 -2.64 -28.28
CA ALA A 203 -14.49 -2.07 -27.45
C ALA A 203 -14.38 -0.55 -27.64
N ILE A 204 -14.29 -0.10 -28.89
CA ILE A 204 -14.18 1.32 -29.24
C ILE A 204 -15.40 2.10 -28.74
N ASN A 205 -16.61 1.57 -28.93
CA ASN A 205 -17.84 2.21 -28.47
C ASN A 205 -17.92 2.34 -26.93
N ARG A 206 -17.23 1.45 -26.19
CA ARG A 206 -17.09 1.52 -24.73
C ARG A 206 -15.90 2.36 -24.27
N GLY A 207 -15.14 2.96 -25.20
CA GLY A 207 -13.92 3.70 -24.90
C GLY A 207 -12.75 2.82 -24.46
N TYR A 208 -12.78 1.53 -24.79
CA TYR A 208 -11.71 0.59 -24.47
C TYR A 208 -10.69 0.54 -25.62
N ARG A 209 -9.41 0.62 -25.26
CA ARG A 209 -8.32 0.36 -26.21
C ARG A 209 -8.37 -1.12 -26.61
N CYS A 210 -8.38 -1.39 -27.91
CA CYS A 210 -8.36 -2.74 -28.48
C CYS A 210 -7.19 -2.84 -29.46
N MET A 211 -6.47 -3.96 -29.42
CA MET A 211 -5.36 -4.20 -30.32
C MET A 211 -5.84 -4.44 -31.76
N GLU A 212 -5.03 -4.01 -32.73
CA GLU A 212 -5.23 -4.37 -34.14
C GLU A 212 -4.96 -5.87 -34.34
N THR A 213 -3.94 -6.39 -33.67
CA THR A 213 -3.60 -7.81 -33.65
C THR A 213 -4.64 -8.60 -32.85
N PHE A 214 -5.02 -9.76 -33.38
CA PHE A 214 -5.89 -10.74 -32.74
C PHE A 214 -5.27 -12.13 -32.85
N ILE A 215 -5.71 -13.06 -32.00
CA ILE A 215 -5.27 -14.46 -31.99
C ILE A 215 -6.39 -15.35 -32.52
N SER A 216 -6.16 -16.04 -33.65
CA SER A 216 -7.10 -16.97 -34.26
C SER A 216 -7.26 -18.25 -33.42
N LYS A 217 -8.45 -18.85 -33.49
CA LYS A 217 -8.68 -20.20 -32.98
C LYS A 217 -7.97 -21.20 -33.89
N SER A 218 -7.18 -22.09 -33.32
CA SER A 218 -6.45 -23.11 -34.07
C SER A 218 -6.52 -24.46 -33.37
N PRO A 219 -7.14 -25.48 -33.99
CA PRO A 219 -7.14 -26.85 -33.43
C PRO A 219 -5.72 -27.38 -33.19
N LYS A 220 -4.77 -27.00 -34.04
CA LYS A 220 -3.36 -27.36 -33.88
C LYS A 220 -2.79 -26.77 -32.60
N VAL A 221 -3.02 -25.49 -32.32
CA VAL A 221 -2.55 -24.82 -31.10
C VAL A 221 -3.21 -25.42 -29.86
N GLU A 222 -4.52 -25.69 -29.89
CA GLU A 222 -5.23 -26.32 -28.77
C GLU A 222 -4.65 -27.70 -28.42
N SER A 223 -4.23 -28.48 -29.43
CA SER A 223 -3.59 -29.79 -29.22
C SER A 223 -2.17 -29.74 -28.63
N LEU A 224 -1.50 -28.58 -28.61
CA LEU A 224 -0.12 -28.49 -28.10
C LEU A 224 -0.01 -28.73 -26.59
N ASN A 225 -1.14 -28.61 -25.87
CA ASN A 225 -1.21 -28.81 -24.43
C ASN A 225 -1.37 -30.29 -24.04
N THR A 226 -1.55 -31.19 -25.01
CA THR A 226 -1.83 -32.61 -24.75
C THR A 226 -0.94 -33.48 -25.63
N ASN A 227 0.06 -34.12 -25.02
CA ASN A 227 0.96 -35.05 -25.68
C ASN A 227 1.43 -36.14 -24.70
N PRO A 228 1.97 -37.27 -25.20
CA PRO A 228 2.44 -38.38 -24.37
C PRO A 228 3.52 -37.99 -23.36
N ASP A 229 4.30 -36.93 -23.64
CA ASP A 229 5.37 -36.46 -22.76
C ASP A 229 4.85 -35.61 -21.59
N GLY A 230 3.56 -35.28 -21.58
CA GLY A 230 2.93 -34.42 -20.58
C GLY A 230 3.41 -32.96 -20.61
N ARG A 231 4.07 -32.55 -21.69
CA ARG A 231 4.65 -31.21 -21.86
C ARG A 231 3.66 -30.27 -22.52
N ILE A 232 3.95 -28.97 -22.47
CA ILE A 232 3.22 -27.97 -23.24
C ILE A 232 4.15 -27.42 -24.29
N TYR A 233 3.83 -27.66 -25.56
CA TYR A 233 4.68 -27.23 -26.68
C TYR A 233 4.35 -25.78 -27.11
N PRO A 234 5.35 -24.92 -27.35
CA PRO A 234 5.10 -23.55 -27.75
C PRO A 234 4.73 -23.44 -29.23
N ILE A 235 3.95 -22.40 -29.53
CA ILE A 235 3.53 -22.05 -30.89
C ILE A 235 4.74 -21.72 -31.76
N LEU A 236 5.78 -21.10 -31.19
CA LEU A 236 7.00 -20.71 -31.90
C LEU A 236 7.67 -21.87 -32.66
N THR A 237 7.63 -23.09 -32.10
CA THR A 237 8.24 -24.27 -32.72
C THR A 237 7.23 -25.25 -33.30
N HIS A 238 6.04 -25.40 -32.68
CA HIS A 238 5.06 -26.42 -33.05
C HIS A 238 3.80 -25.87 -33.74
N GLY A 239 3.70 -24.54 -33.88
CA GLY A 239 2.58 -23.82 -34.51
C GLY A 239 2.97 -22.97 -35.72
N ARG A 240 4.19 -23.09 -36.26
CA ARG A 240 4.73 -22.26 -37.36
C ARG A 240 3.85 -22.21 -38.61
N GLY A 241 3.14 -23.29 -38.93
CA GLY A 241 2.24 -23.37 -40.08
C GLY A 241 0.85 -22.79 -39.85
N THR A 242 0.60 -22.12 -38.72
CA THR A 242 -0.70 -21.53 -38.39
C THR A 242 -0.61 -20.01 -38.37
N ASP A 243 -1.71 -19.32 -38.69
CA ASP A 243 -1.77 -17.85 -38.63
C ASP A 243 -1.42 -17.29 -37.25
N VAL A 244 -1.67 -18.10 -36.21
CA VAL A 244 -1.35 -17.79 -34.82
C VAL A 244 0.13 -17.48 -34.63
N TYR A 245 1.04 -18.10 -35.39
CA TYR A 245 2.47 -17.78 -35.33
C TYR A 245 2.75 -16.32 -35.72
N GLY A 246 2.19 -15.87 -36.85
CA GLY A 246 2.36 -14.49 -37.31
C GLY A 246 1.70 -13.49 -36.36
N GLN A 247 0.55 -13.85 -35.80
CA GLN A 247 -0.18 -13.02 -34.84
C GLN A 247 0.59 -12.84 -33.52
N PHE A 248 1.20 -13.91 -32.97
CA PHE A 248 2.06 -13.78 -31.80
C PHE A 248 3.35 -13.00 -32.09
N THR A 249 3.89 -13.13 -33.31
CA THR A 249 5.04 -12.31 -33.75
C THR A 249 4.69 -10.83 -33.72
N ALA A 250 3.55 -10.44 -34.31
CA ALA A 250 3.08 -9.06 -34.33
C ALA A 250 2.75 -8.53 -32.92
N LEU A 251 2.14 -9.36 -32.07
CA LEU A 251 1.88 -9.01 -30.66
C LEU A 251 3.19 -8.79 -29.89
N GLY A 252 4.18 -9.67 -30.08
CA GLY A 252 5.50 -9.54 -29.46
C GLY A 252 6.23 -8.28 -29.92
N GLN A 253 6.19 -7.94 -31.21
CA GLN A 253 6.77 -6.70 -31.74
C GLN A 253 6.14 -5.46 -31.10
N SER A 254 4.81 -5.41 -31.04
CA SER A 254 4.10 -4.31 -30.39
C SER A 254 4.46 -4.18 -28.90
N ALA A 255 4.59 -5.30 -28.17
CA ALA A 255 4.99 -5.28 -26.77
C ALA A 255 6.46 -4.84 -26.58
N LEU A 256 7.37 -5.22 -27.50
CA LEU A 256 8.76 -4.76 -27.48
C LEU A 256 8.88 -3.26 -27.75
N GLU A 257 8.14 -2.74 -28.74
CA GLU A 257 8.13 -1.30 -29.03
C GLU A 257 7.73 -0.48 -27.80
N GLU A 258 6.71 -0.92 -27.08
CA GLU A 258 6.25 -0.27 -25.85
C GLU A 258 7.26 -0.39 -24.70
N PHE A 259 7.86 -1.56 -24.54
CA PHE A 259 8.95 -1.77 -23.59
C PHE A 259 10.13 -0.83 -23.85
N TYR A 260 10.61 -0.76 -25.10
CA TYR A 260 11.74 0.10 -25.47
C TYR A 260 11.39 1.59 -25.44
N GLY A 261 10.12 1.94 -25.67
CA GLY A 261 9.60 3.29 -25.52
C GLY A 261 9.38 3.74 -24.07
N THR A 262 9.40 2.82 -23.11
CA THR A 262 9.19 3.13 -21.69
C THR A 262 10.52 3.46 -21.00
N ALA A 263 10.68 4.73 -20.62
CA ALA A 263 11.88 5.18 -19.91
C ALA A 263 11.88 4.73 -18.45
N GLU A 264 10.72 4.78 -17.80
CA GLU A 264 10.54 4.51 -16.38
C GLU A 264 9.40 3.51 -16.19
N PRO A 265 9.70 2.23 -15.93
CA PRO A 265 8.66 1.26 -15.64
C PRO A 265 7.99 1.60 -14.31
N ARG A 266 6.78 1.10 -14.13
CA ARG A 266 5.93 1.33 -12.98
C ARG A 266 6.56 0.90 -11.67
N SER A 267 7.35 -0.18 -11.70
CA SER A 267 8.16 -0.63 -10.57
C SER A 267 9.18 0.42 -10.11
N LEU A 268 9.84 1.13 -11.04
CA LEU A 268 10.73 2.25 -10.73
C LEU A 268 9.97 3.48 -10.22
N LEU A 269 8.87 3.85 -10.87
CA LEU A 269 8.03 4.98 -10.42
C LEU A 269 7.52 4.76 -8.99
N PHE A 270 7.17 3.52 -8.66
CA PHE A 270 6.72 3.14 -7.33
C PHE A 270 7.85 3.21 -6.29
N ASP A 271 9.07 2.77 -6.64
CA ASP A 271 10.25 2.88 -5.78
C ASP A 271 10.60 4.34 -5.45
N LYS A 272 10.56 5.22 -6.46
CA LYS A 272 10.74 6.67 -6.29
C LYS A 272 9.70 7.25 -5.34
N TRP A 273 8.43 6.90 -5.57
CA TRP A 273 7.33 7.36 -4.70
C TRP A 273 7.51 6.88 -3.25
N LEU A 274 7.94 5.63 -3.02
CA LEU A 274 8.24 5.13 -1.67
C LEU A 274 9.36 5.94 -1.01
N THR A 275 10.44 6.16 -1.75
CA THR A 275 11.62 6.90 -1.26
C THR A 275 11.27 8.35 -0.90
N GLU A 276 10.47 9.02 -1.72
CA GLU A 276 9.96 10.37 -1.47
C GLU A 276 9.01 10.41 -0.27
N ASP A 277 8.09 9.45 -0.16
CA ASP A 277 7.15 9.36 0.97
C ASP A 277 7.89 9.13 2.30
N ASP A 278 8.88 8.25 2.32
CA ASP A 278 9.71 8.00 3.51
C ASP A 278 10.58 9.20 3.87
N SER A 279 11.10 9.92 2.87
CA SER A 279 11.84 11.17 3.11
C SER A 279 10.92 12.22 3.74
N ARG A 280 9.71 12.40 3.19
CA ARG A 280 8.70 13.30 3.75
C ARG A 280 8.30 12.94 5.17
N LYS A 281 8.11 11.64 5.48
CA LYS A 281 7.82 11.19 6.85
C LYS A 281 8.95 11.51 7.81
N LYS A 282 10.20 11.29 7.40
CA LYS A 282 11.40 11.63 8.20
C LYS A 282 11.49 13.13 8.44
N GLU A 283 11.32 13.96 7.41
CA GLU A 283 11.31 15.42 7.55
C GLU A 283 10.22 15.90 8.51
N ALA A 284 8.99 15.37 8.39
CA ALA A 284 7.90 15.71 9.30
C ALA A 284 8.19 15.26 10.75
N TYR A 285 8.79 14.09 10.94
CA TYR A 285 9.24 13.63 12.27
C TYR A 285 10.28 14.57 12.86
N PHE A 286 11.32 14.92 12.11
CA PHE A 286 12.37 15.82 12.59
C PHE A 286 11.82 17.22 12.90
N ALA A 287 10.92 17.76 12.07
CA ALA A 287 10.28 19.04 12.33
C ALA A 287 9.52 19.04 13.67
N ARG A 288 8.77 17.97 13.98
CA ARG A 288 8.09 17.79 15.28
C ARG A 288 9.09 17.70 16.42
N LEU A 289 10.14 16.89 16.25
CA LEU A 289 11.16 16.69 17.28
C LEU A 289 11.89 18.01 17.62
N THR A 290 12.25 18.79 16.61
CA THR A 290 12.90 20.10 16.81
C THR A 290 11.97 21.18 17.39
N GLY A 291 10.65 20.99 17.25
CA GLY A 291 9.64 21.88 17.81
C GLY A 291 9.31 21.61 19.28
N LEU A 292 9.86 20.54 19.86
CA LEU A 292 9.69 20.23 21.27
C LEU A 292 10.47 21.20 22.16
N LYS A 293 9.86 21.57 23.28
CA LYS A 293 10.59 22.17 24.40
C LYS A 293 11.54 21.14 25.02
N SER A 294 12.77 21.55 25.30
CA SER A 294 13.78 20.70 25.94
C SER A 294 13.58 20.56 27.46
N GLU A 295 12.58 21.26 28.01
CA GLU A 295 12.26 21.30 29.43
C GLU A 295 10.95 20.57 29.70
N CYS A 296 10.83 19.99 30.89
CA CYS A 296 9.59 19.43 31.40
C CYS A 296 8.53 20.52 31.47
N LEU A 297 7.40 20.33 30.79
CA LEU A 297 6.37 21.38 30.70
C LEU A 297 5.68 21.70 32.04
N ALA A 298 5.83 20.85 33.05
CA ALA A 298 5.30 21.08 34.38
C ALA A 298 6.27 21.79 35.32
N CYS A 299 7.54 21.35 35.39
CA CYS A 299 8.49 21.88 36.37
C CYS A 299 9.58 22.79 35.78
N GLY A 300 9.71 22.86 34.44
CA GLY A 300 10.73 23.64 33.76
C GLY A 300 12.16 23.07 33.82
N ALA A 301 12.36 21.89 34.44
CA ALA A 301 13.67 21.25 34.46
C ALA A 301 14.06 20.74 33.07
N GLN A 302 15.33 20.83 32.70
CA GLN A 302 15.85 20.27 31.45
C GLN A 302 15.66 18.75 31.43
N LEU A 303 15.14 18.24 30.32
CA LEU A 303 14.93 16.81 30.11
C LEU A 303 16.18 16.19 29.50
N ASP A 304 16.64 15.10 30.09
CA ASP A 304 17.74 14.30 29.57
C ASP A 304 17.37 12.81 29.56
N LYS A 305 18.37 11.94 29.33
CA LYS A 305 18.14 10.48 29.27
C LYS A 305 17.82 9.84 30.62
N GLN A 306 18.06 10.54 31.73
CA GLN A 306 17.74 10.08 33.09
C GLN A 306 16.35 10.53 33.51
N SER A 307 15.77 11.53 32.83
CA SER A 307 14.40 12.01 33.07
C SER A 307 13.37 10.91 32.86
N GLN A 308 12.43 10.80 33.80
CA GLN A 308 11.36 9.80 33.73
C GLN A 308 10.15 10.33 32.96
N VAL A 309 10.34 10.60 31.67
CA VAL A 309 9.27 11.08 30.79
C VAL A 309 8.15 10.04 30.69
N SER A 310 6.90 10.49 30.82
CA SER A 310 5.74 9.60 30.72
C SER A 310 4.52 10.25 30.06
N TYR A 311 4.59 11.54 29.75
CA TYR A 311 3.51 12.25 29.10
C TYR A 311 4.03 13.16 28.00
N TYR A 312 3.38 13.11 26.84
CA TYR A 312 3.51 14.08 25.77
C TYR A 312 2.41 15.13 25.91
N CYS A 313 2.75 16.41 25.73
CA CYS A 313 1.77 17.47 25.74
C CYS A 313 1.85 18.31 24.47
N GLU A 314 0.68 18.69 23.97
CA GLU A 314 0.55 19.54 22.78
C GLU A 314 -0.64 20.48 22.95
N SER A 315 -0.44 21.76 22.60
CA SER A 315 -1.54 22.72 22.53
C SER A 315 -2.45 22.42 21.34
N SER A 316 -3.72 22.80 21.43
CA SER A 316 -4.70 22.48 20.38
C SER A 316 -4.38 23.15 19.03
N ASP A 317 -3.68 24.28 19.05
CA ASP A 317 -3.16 25.00 17.89
C ASP A 317 -1.80 24.47 17.38
N GLY A 318 -1.18 23.51 18.09
CA GLY A 318 0.10 22.90 17.74
C GLY A 318 1.33 23.80 17.99
N ALA A 319 1.14 24.99 18.56
CA ALA A 319 2.21 25.97 18.69
C ALA A 319 3.02 25.85 20.00
N SER A 320 2.70 24.90 20.88
CA SER A 320 3.58 24.44 21.95
C SER A 320 3.47 22.94 22.10
N SER A 321 4.62 22.27 22.20
CA SER A 321 4.68 20.84 22.48
C SER A 321 5.94 20.49 23.28
N GLY A 322 5.90 19.38 23.98
CA GLY A 322 6.99 18.93 24.84
C GLY A 322 6.57 17.72 25.67
N PHE A 323 7.39 17.40 26.66
CA PHE A 323 7.18 16.25 27.51
C PHE A 323 7.04 16.66 28.98
N MET A 324 6.48 15.75 29.78
CA MET A 324 6.42 15.86 31.22
C MET A 324 6.87 14.55 31.86
N GLU A 325 7.57 14.70 32.99
CA GLU A 325 7.95 13.57 33.82
C GLU A 325 6.75 12.98 34.56
N ALA A 326 6.85 11.68 34.86
CA ALA A 326 5.81 10.93 35.55
C ALA A 326 5.39 11.60 36.86
N ASP A 327 6.36 11.87 37.73
CA ASP A 327 6.11 12.46 39.04
C ASP A 327 5.54 13.88 38.96
N CYS A 328 6.00 14.68 37.99
CA CYS A 328 5.51 16.05 37.82
C CYS A 328 4.00 16.09 37.53
N PHE A 329 3.52 15.23 36.64
CA PHE A 329 2.09 15.20 36.31
C PHE A 329 1.25 14.54 37.41
N VAL A 330 1.76 13.47 38.02
CA VAL A 330 1.05 12.79 39.11
C VAL A 330 0.89 13.71 40.33
N GLU A 331 1.94 14.46 40.68
CA GLU A 331 1.88 15.44 41.77
C GLU A 331 0.88 16.56 41.47
N PHE A 332 0.87 17.06 40.23
CA PHE A 332 -0.13 18.02 39.75
C PHE A 332 -1.56 17.47 39.91
N LEU A 333 -1.81 16.21 39.55
CA LEU A 333 -3.14 15.61 39.75
C LEU A 333 -3.50 15.51 41.25
N ILE A 334 -2.57 15.09 42.10
CA ILE A 334 -2.79 14.94 43.55
C ILE A 334 -3.20 16.28 44.19
N ARG A 335 -2.45 17.34 43.89
CA ARG A 335 -2.62 18.66 44.51
C ARG A 335 -3.70 19.48 43.83
N ALA A 336 -3.59 19.72 42.52
CA ALA A 336 -4.52 20.59 41.79
C ALA A 336 -5.90 19.96 41.57
N VAL A 337 -5.95 18.67 41.22
CA VAL A 337 -7.20 18.00 40.78
C VAL A 337 -7.91 17.29 41.92
N PHE A 338 -7.18 16.53 42.74
CA PHE A 338 -7.73 15.75 43.86
C PHE A 338 -7.72 16.49 45.20
N LYS A 339 -6.93 17.57 45.34
CA LYS A 339 -6.81 18.38 46.56
C LYS A 339 -6.47 17.56 47.81
N ILE A 340 -5.46 16.71 47.69
CA ILE A 340 -4.95 15.89 48.80
C ILE A 340 -3.82 16.66 49.50
N ASP A 341 -4.11 17.19 50.70
CA ASP A 341 -3.20 18.10 51.44
C ASP A 341 -2.13 17.38 52.28
N ARG A 342 -1.91 16.08 52.08
CA ARG A 342 -0.88 15.29 52.78
C ARG A 342 0.17 14.76 51.81
N GLU A 343 1.41 14.66 52.25
CA GLU A 343 2.46 14.01 51.46
C GLU A 343 2.17 12.51 51.29
N LEU A 344 2.21 12.04 50.04
CA LEU A 344 2.07 10.64 49.68
C LEU A 344 3.45 10.13 49.23
N SER A 345 3.97 9.10 49.91
CA SER A 345 5.21 8.44 49.50
C SER A 345 5.05 7.74 48.15
N ALA A 346 6.18 7.39 47.51
CA ALA A 346 6.19 6.73 46.20
C ALA A 346 5.34 5.43 46.17
N ASP A 347 5.36 4.66 47.26
CA ASP A 347 4.62 3.40 47.40
C ASP A 347 3.20 3.56 47.97
N ASP A 348 2.72 4.79 48.21
CA ASP A 348 1.37 5.01 48.73
C ASP A 348 0.32 4.48 47.71
N PRO A 349 -0.62 3.61 48.12
CA PRO A 349 -1.62 3.04 47.21
C PRO A 349 -2.44 4.09 46.47
N THR A 350 -2.68 5.26 47.08
CA THR A 350 -3.41 6.38 46.49
C THR A 350 -2.60 7.00 45.34
N ARG A 351 -1.30 7.21 45.55
CA ARG A 351 -0.39 7.74 44.52
C ARG A 351 -0.30 6.78 43.34
N LEU A 352 -0.11 5.49 43.62
CA LEU A 352 -0.05 4.44 42.59
C LEU A 352 -1.34 4.35 41.78
N MET A 353 -2.51 4.46 42.43
CA MET A 353 -3.80 4.49 41.74
C MET A 353 -3.96 5.71 40.82
N ILE A 354 -3.53 6.88 41.27
CA ILE A 354 -3.57 8.11 40.46
C ILE A 354 -2.63 8.00 39.26
N ALA A 355 -1.41 7.50 39.46
CA ALA A 355 -0.44 7.25 38.39
C ALA A 355 -0.99 6.26 37.35
N HIS A 356 -1.57 5.14 37.79
CA HIS A 356 -2.21 4.17 36.90
C HIS A 356 -3.36 4.80 36.09
N THR A 357 -4.22 5.56 36.76
CA THR A 357 -5.32 6.27 36.11
C THR A 357 -4.80 7.24 35.04
N ALA A 358 -3.70 7.94 35.34
CA ALA A 358 -3.10 8.89 34.42
C ALA A 358 -2.48 8.21 33.18
N GLN A 359 -1.96 7.00 33.32
CA GLN A 359 -1.42 6.22 32.19
C GLN A 359 -2.49 5.66 31.25
N GLU A 360 -3.73 5.51 31.72
CA GLU A 360 -4.85 5.00 30.90
C GLU A 360 -5.76 6.11 30.34
N SER A 361 -5.39 7.38 30.55
CA SER A 361 -6.27 8.51 30.27
C SER A 361 -5.58 9.61 29.50
N VAL A 362 -6.36 10.34 28.70
CA VAL A 362 -5.95 11.58 28.05
C VAL A 362 -6.60 12.74 28.77
N PHE A 363 -5.83 13.75 29.11
CA PHE A 363 -6.32 14.91 29.84
C PHE A 363 -6.34 16.14 28.94
N VAL A 364 -7.34 16.99 29.16
CA VAL A 364 -7.46 18.28 28.49
C VAL A 364 -7.64 19.36 29.54
N LEU A 365 -6.78 20.37 29.49
CA LEU A 365 -6.87 21.58 30.29
C LEU A 365 -7.27 22.70 29.34
N ASN A 366 -8.54 23.11 29.39
CA ASN A 366 -9.09 24.15 28.54
C ASN A 366 -9.33 25.42 29.38
N PRO A 367 -8.51 26.48 29.22
CA PRO A 367 -8.64 27.70 30.01
C PRO A 367 -9.95 28.46 29.78
N GLY A 368 -10.77 28.03 28.82
CA GLY A 368 -12.12 28.57 28.61
C GLY A 368 -12.10 30.06 28.30
N ASP A 369 -13.05 30.78 28.88
CA ASP A 369 -13.17 32.23 28.73
C ASP A 369 -12.13 32.94 29.64
N PRO A 370 -11.16 33.70 29.08
CA PRO A 370 -10.12 34.36 29.85
C PRO A 370 -10.65 35.34 30.91
N GLU A 371 -11.87 35.86 30.74
CA GLU A 371 -12.48 36.81 31.68
C GLU A 371 -13.07 36.13 32.92
N LYS A 372 -13.36 34.82 32.85
CA LYS A 372 -14.04 34.09 33.93
C LYS A 372 -13.07 33.42 34.91
N ALA A 373 -11.79 33.31 34.57
CA ALA A 373 -10.79 32.59 35.35
C ALA A 373 -11.25 31.17 35.78
N ILE A 374 -11.92 30.45 34.86
CA ILE A 374 -12.38 29.06 35.08
C ILE A 374 -11.69 28.16 34.09
N LEU A 375 -11.02 27.12 34.60
CA LEU A 375 -10.45 26.04 33.82
C LEU A 375 -11.43 24.88 33.69
N ASP A 376 -11.75 24.50 32.46
CA ASP A 376 -12.41 23.24 32.15
C ASP A 376 -11.37 22.12 32.08
N PHE A 377 -11.44 21.20 33.05
CA PHE A 377 -10.61 20.01 33.11
C PHE A 377 -11.40 18.78 32.65
N HIS A 378 -10.90 18.12 31.62
CA HIS A 378 -11.52 16.91 31.08
C HIS A 378 -10.56 15.72 31.15
N ARG A 379 -11.14 14.55 31.40
CA ARG A 379 -10.46 13.26 31.26
C ARG A 379 -11.20 12.41 30.24
N PHE A 380 -10.46 11.85 29.31
CA PHE A 380 -10.94 10.91 28.29
C PHE A 380 -10.22 9.57 28.43
N ASP A 381 -10.85 8.50 27.96
CA ASP A 381 -10.10 7.27 27.67
C ASP A 381 -9.17 7.48 26.45
N LEU A 382 -8.27 6.54 26.18
CA LEU A 382 -7.37 6.59 25.01
C LEU A 382 -8.11 6.55 23.66
N ARG A 383 -9.41 6.23 23.65
CA ARG A 383 -10.28 6.24 22.46
C ARG A 383 -11.03 7.57 22.31
N GLY A 384 -10.83 8.52 23.22
CA GLY A 384 -11.47 9.83 23.21
C GLY A 384 -12.91 9.82 23.70
N THR A 385 -13.32 8.85 24.51
CA THR A 385 -14.63 8.86 25.21
C THR A 385 -14.50 9.67 26.50
N SER A 386 -15.39 10.64 26.71
CA SER A 386 -15.38 11.47 27.92
C SER A 386 -15.65 10.63 29.17
N LEU A 387 -14.75 10.69 30.16
CA LEU A 387 -14.84 9.99 31.44
C LEU A 387 -15.14 10.94 32.60
N LEU A 388 -14.66 12.18 32.53
CA LEU A 388 -14.82 13.19 33.58
C LEU A 388 -14.79 14.59 32.96
N LYS A 389 -15.66 15.46 33.46
CA LYS A 389 -15.61 16.91 33.26
C LYS A 389 -15.72 17.60 34.62
N LYS A 390 -14.77 18.48 34.94
CA LYS A 390 -14.77 19.30 36.16
C LYS A 390 -14.33 20.72 35.84
N GLN A 391 -14.81 21.67 36.62
CA GLN A 391 -14.41 23.07 36.55
C GLN A 391 -13.58 23.44 37.78
N TYR A 392 -12.50 24.17 37.55
CA TYR A 392 -11.61 24.67 38.59
C TYR A 392 -11.51 26.18 38.46
N SER A 393 -11.60 26.90 39.58
CA SER A 393 -11.27 28.33 39.61
C SER A 393 -9.76 28.49 39.50
N MET A 394 -9.30 29.34 38.58
CA MET A 394 -7.91 29.74 38.45
C MET A 394 -7.64 30.99 39.30
N ALA A 395 -6.50 31.03 39.97
CA ALA A 395 -6.06 32.21 40.70
C ALA A 395 -5.73 33.36 39.72
N VAL A 396 -6.26 34.56 40.00
CA VAL A 396 -5.80 35.81 39.38
C VAL A 396 -4.67 36.34 40.26
N ALA A 397 -3.51 36.60 39.67
CA ALA A 397 -2.25 37.08 40.27
C ALA A 397 -2.39 37.83 41.62
N PRO A 398 -1.47 37.63 42.60
CA PRO A 398 -0.05 37.28 42.39
C PRO A 398 0.36 35.85 42.79
N GLU A 399 -0.51 35.04 43.38
CA GLU A 399 -0.19 33.63 43.68
C GLU A 399 -0.48 32.77 42.45
N GLN A 400 0.56 32.18 41.84
CA GLN A 400 0.40 31.23 40.74
C GLN A 400 -0.05 29.88 41.30
N ASP A 401 -1.28 29.48 41.02
CA ASP A 401 -1.70 28.10 41.25
C ASP A 401 -1.03 27.15 40.24
N GLU A 402 -1.07 25.84 40.54
CA GLU A 402 -0.40 24.82 39.73
C GLU A 402 -0.94 24.76 38.29
N PHE A 403 -2.22 25.09 38.09
CA PHE A 403 -2.83 25.19 36.76
C PHE A 403 -2.25 26.37 35.97
N THR A 404 -2.12 27.53 36.59
CA THR A 404 -1.60 28.75 35.95
C THR A 404 -0.16 28.56 35.51
N SER A 405 0.68 27.91 36.33
CA SER A 405 2.07 27.61 35.97
C SER A 405 2.16 26.73 34.71
N LEU A 406 1.43 25.61 34.70
CA LEU A 406 1.43 24.66 33.57
C LEU A 406 0.88 25.29 32.28
N LEU A 407 -0.20 26.08 32.39
CA LEU A 407 -0.82 26.73 31.24
C LEU A 407 -0.02 27.92 30.73
N GLN A 408 0.64 28.71 31.58
CA GLN A 408 1.55 29.75 31.11
C GLN A 408 2.75 29.14 30.39
N GLY A 409 3.31 28.05 30.91
CA GLY A 409 4.38 27.30 30.26
C GLY A 409 4.00 26.77 28.88
N SER A 410 2.72 26.54 28.58
CA SER A 410 2.28 25.85 27.36
C SER A 410 1.40 26.68 26.41
N LEU A 411 0.65 27.65 26.93
CA LEU A 411 -0.38 28.40 26.22
C LEU A 411 -0.20 29.92 26.33
N ALA A 412 0.94 30.43 26.82
CA ALA A 412 1.21 31.86 26.86
C ALA A 412 1.02 32.53 25.48
N GLY A 413 0.24 33.60 25.46
CA GLY A 413 0.01 34.49 24.32
C GLY A 413 0.63 35.87 24.55
N TYR A 414 0.10 36.88 23.84
CA TYR A 414 0.57 38.26 23.97
C TYR A 414 0.02 38.94 25.23
N GLU A 415 0.79 39.87 25.79
CA GLU A 415 0.40 40.70 26.95
C GLU A 415 -0.04 39.91 28.20
N GLY A 416 0.50 38.70 28.39
CA GLY A 416 0.22 37.87 29.56
C GLY A 416 -1.12 37.11 29.52
N LYS A 417 -1.86 37.17 28.41
CA LYS A 417 -3.08 36.36 28.20
C LYS A 417 -2.73 34.97 27.69
N LEU A 418 -3.58 33.99 27.99
CA LEU A 418 -3.50 32.66 27.38
C LEU A 418 -4.08 32.71 25.96
N ARG A 419 -3.51 31.89 25.07
CA ARG A 419 -4.05 31.66 23.72
C ARG A 419 -5.40 30.95 23.81
N ASP A 420 -6.25 31.18 22.82
CA ASP A 420 -7.51 30.45 22.63
C ASP A 420 -7.23 29.03 22.11
N ALA A 421 -6.71 28.21 23.02
CA ALA A 421 -6.30 26.84 22.80
C ALA A 421 -6.42 26.06 24.10
N PHE A 422 -6.53 24.74 24.03
CA PHE A 422 -6.41 23.86 25.19
C PHE A 422 -5.08 23.10 25.17
N LEU A 423 -4.62 22.66 26.33
CA LEU A 423 -3.48 21.76 26.46
C LEU A 423 -3.97 20.31 26.52
N LEU A 424 -3.50 19.47 25.60
CA LEU A 424 -3.69 18.03 25.64
C LEU A 424 -2.50 17.38 26.36
N VAL A 425 -2.76 16.45 27.28
CA VAL A 425 -1.75 15.60 27.92
C VAL A 425 -2.06 14.15 27.60
N HIS A 426 -1.15 13.48 26.89
CA HIS A 426 -1.28 12.11 26.40
C HIS A 426 -0.17 11.22 27.02
N PRO A 427 -0.50 10.05 27.57
CA PRO A 427 0.50 9.14 28.12
C PRO A 427 1.38 8.56 27.01
N VAL A 428 2.66 8.35 27.29
CA VAL A 428 3.63 7.76 26.35
C VAL A 428 4.45 6.68 27.04
N ASN A 429 5.02 5.77 26.24
CA ASN A 429 6.00 4.81 26.76
C ASN A 429 7.27 5.55 27.18
N GLY A 430 7.63 5.50 28.46
CA GLY A 430 8.82 6.17 28.99
C GLY A 430 10.15 5.66 28.44
N GLU A 431 10.21 4.44 27.89
CA GLU A 431 11.41 3.94 27.21
C GLU A 431 11.63 4.61 25.84
N SER A 432 10.57 5.11 25.22
CA SER A 432 10.60 5.71 23.88
C SER A 432 9.53 6.79 23.71
N PRO A 433 9.58 7.89 24.50
CA PRO A 433 8.52 8.89 24.52
C PRO A 433 8.35 9.58 23.16
N GLU A 434 9.45 9.75 22.41
CA GLU A 434 9.47 10.32 21.06
C GLU A 434 8.71 9.46 20.03
N ALA A 435 8.41 8.20 20.32
CA ALA A 435 7.67 7.33 19.40
C ALA A 435 6.28 7.90 19.06
N ILE A 436 5.68 8.72 19.93
CA ILE A 436 4.40 9.40 19.64
C ILE A 436 4.48 10.35 18.43
N LEU A 437 5.69 10.81 18.07
CA LEU A 437 5.91 11.74 16.96
C LEU A 437 6.08 11.05 15.61
N LEU A 438 6.27 9.72 15.60
CA LEU A 438 6.30 8.92 14.37
C LEU A 438 4.98 9.09 13.61
N ASP A 439 5.04 9.10 12.28
CA ASP A 439 3.90 9.50 11.43
C ASP A 439 2.60 8.72 11.74
N GLU A 440 2.69 7.42 11.99
CA GLU A 440 1.52 6.60 12.34
C GLU A 440 0.90 7.02 13.68
N ASN A 441 1.70 7.05 14.75
CA ASN A 441 1.24 7.41 16.10
C ASN A 441 0.73 8.86 16.16
N TYR A 442 1.42 9.78 15.48
CA TYR A 442 1.02 11.19 15.43
C TYR A 442 -0.28 11.41 14.66
N ARG A 443 -0.56 10.60 13.63
CA ARG A 443 -1.87 10.61 12.95
C ARG A 443 -2.99 10.13 13.86
N GLU A 444 -2.73 9.11 14.69
CA GLU A 444 -3.69 8.65 15.68
C GLU A 444 -3.98 9.71 16.75
N LEU A 445 -2.93 10.35 17.27
CA LEU A 445 -3.06 11.48 18.19
C LEU A 445 -3.91 12.61 17.59
N ASN A 446 -3.69 12.96 16.31
CA ASN A 446 -4.48 13.97 15.61
C ASN A 446 -5.96 13.57 15.43
N ARG A 447 -6.25 12.29 15.18
CA ARG A 447 -7.64 11.80 15.10
C ARG A 447 -8.32 11.90 16.47
N LEU A 448 -7.62 11.51 17.53
CA LEU A 448 -8.08 11.63 18.91
C LEU A 448 -8.36 13.10 19.26
N LYS A 449 -7.41 14.01 18.98
CA LYS A 449 -7.55 15.45 19.18
C LYS A 449 -8.77 16.02 18.47
N LYS A 450 -9.02 15.65 17.20
CA LYS A 450 -10.24 16.05 16.46
C LYS A 450 -11.52 15.55 17.12
N LYS A 451 -11.55 14.31 17.61
CA LYS A 451 -12.70 13.74 18.33
C LYS A 451 -12.96 14.45 19.66
N ILE A 452 -11.91 14.85 20.36
CA ILE A 452 -12.00 15.64 21.59
C ILE A 452 -12.55 17.03 21.29
N VAL A 453 -12.01 17.74 20.29
CA VAL A 453 -12.49 19.09 19.87
C VAL A 453 -14.00 19.07 19.60
N ALA A 454 -14.50 18.06 18.88
CA ALA A 454 -15.93 17.94 18.58
C ALA A 454 -16.80 17.79 19.84
N GLN A 455 -16.28 17.16 20.90
CA GLN A 455 -16.98 17.00 22.20
C GLN A 455 -16.85 18.22 23.11
N LEU A 456 -15.84 19.07 22.91
CA LEU A 456 -15.70 20.32 23.67
C LEU A 456 -16.63 21.42 23.14
N GLN A 457 -17.04 21.32 21.86
CA GLN A 457 -17.95 22.26 21.20
C GLN A 457 -19.43 21.88 21.36
N SER A 458 -19.73 20.66 21.81
CA SER A 458 -21.08 20.15 22.12
C SER A 458 -21.44 20.37 23.58
#